data_AF-A0A6J4V1I7-F1
#
_entry.id   AF-A0A6J4V1I7-F1
#
_cell.length_a   1.000
_cell.length_b   1.000
_cell.length_c   1.000
_cell.angle_alpha   90.00
_cell.angle_beta   90.00
_cell.angle_gamma   90.00
#
_symmetry.space_group_name_H-M   'P 1'
#
loop_
_entity.id
_entity.type
_entity.pdbx_description
1 polymer ?
#
loop_
_entity_poly.entity_id
_entity_poly.type
_entity_poly.pdbx_seq_one_letter_code
_entity_poly.pdbx_strand_id
1 'polypeptide(L)'
;MVSDPTTGADGSQLLLGIDKETYLGTILQNSADPAFRLPEGAKPSEFFNQIDPTPGEPGLNQTIRMPGYPQGSIFMLDGLMANSPGMPVAEQLNGMSAWQNTLAPPPQAPGDPETLRRGATLFTRAGCAECHSGRYFTNHDVVPQNEVGTQPSRAPTLAAFTRIFTTPKTYPSSLSVPLPPDAPVLNVPTDITPQEVQRLAYGLGNSAGGYKVPSLIGLYLTAPYLHDGGVAAGPAALKQGLQGSFDIANPNQLGMAGTLIQHIQPDPDASLRVLVDRTLRDRAIAANRGNPDLQQANVDGSGHNYWVDAQAGFTPQDQTDLVQFLLSLDDDPQVLPAVDR
;
A
#
# COMPACT_ATOMS: atom_id res chain seq x y z
N MET A 1 11.53 -3.97 -1.97
CA MET A 1 11.99 -2.66 -2.47
C MET A 1 13.10 -2.21 -1.54
N VAL A 2 14.35 -2.56 -1.84
CA VAL A 2 15.48 -1.89 -1.20
C VAL A 2 15.61 -0.59 -1.99
N SER A 3 15.11 0.50 -1.42
CA SER A 3 15.15 1.80 -2.07
C SER A 3 16.62 2.23 -2.16
N ASP A 4 17.18 2.26 -3.36
CA ASP A 4 18.41 2.97 -3.63
C ASP A 4 18.06 4.44 -3.80
N PRO A 5 18.34 5.31 -2.82
CA PRO A 5 17.97 6.72 -2.91
C PRO A 5 18.82 7.47 -3.95
N THR A 6 19.95 6.91 -4.39
CA THR A 6 20.85 7.60 -5.33
C THR A 6 20.29 7.64 -6.76
N THR A 7 19.36 6.75 -7.11
CA THR A 7 18.67 6.74 -8.41
C THR A 7 17.86 8.02 -8.66
N GLY A 8 17.42 8.71 -7.59
CA GLY A 8 16.67 9.96 -7.69
C GLY A 8 17.53 11.17 -8.03
N ALA A 9 18.86 11.04 -8.07
CA ALA A 9 19.78 12.18 -8.17
C ALA A 9 19.60 12.98 -9.46
N ASP A 10 19.38 12.33 -10.61
CA ASP A 10 19.23 13.03 -11.90
C ASP A 10 17.84 13.69 -12.05
N GLY A 11 16.82 13.21 -11.33
CA GLY A 11 15.47 13.80 -11.30
C GLY A 11 15.23 14.80 -10.15
N SER A 12 16.16 14.90 -9.20
CA SER A 12 16.00 15.60 -7.91
C SER A 12 15.57 17.07 -8.06
N GLN A 13 16.14 17.80 -9.02
CA GLN A 13 15.82 19.21 -9.23
C GLN A 13 14.35 19.43 -9.64
N LEU A 14 13.81 18.57 -10.50
CA LEU A 14 12.43 18.68 -10.98
C LEU A 14 11.42 18.15 -9.95
N LEU A 15 11.79 17.10 -9.21
CA LEU A 15 10.92 16.46 -8.22
C LEU A 15 10.87 17.22 -6.91
N LEU A 16 12.04 17.63 -6.40
CA LEU A 16 12.22 18.13 -5.03
C LEU A 16 12.70 19.58 -4.99
N GLY A 17 13.13 20.16 -6.12
CA GLY A 17 13.75 21.49 -6.15
C GLY A 17 15.16 21.52 -5.57
N ILE A 18 15.78 20.34 -5.37
CA ILE A 18 17.12 20.17 -4.81
C ILE A 18 18.07 19.81 -5.96
N ASP A 19 19.21 20.49 -6.09
CA ASP A 19 20.18 20.16 -7.11
C ASP A 19 20.86 18.81 -6.83
N LYS A 20 21.39 18.19 -7.89
CA LYS A 20 22.00 16.85 -7.83
C LYS A 20 23.11 16.72 -6.78
N GLU A 21 23.95 17.74 -6.61
CA GLU A 21 25.06 17.69 -5.67
C GLU A 21 24.55 17.77 -4.23
N THR A 22 23.63 18.69 -3.94
CA THR A 22 23.01 18.78 -2.60
C THR A 22 22.22 17.51 -2.25
N TYR A 23 21.54 16.91 -3.23
CA TYR A 23 20.79 15.67 -3.05
C TYR A 23 21.71 14.50 -2.70
N LEU A 24 22.73 14.23 -3.52
CA LEU A 24 23.72 13.18 -3.25
C LEU A 24 24.51 13.46 -1.97
N GLY A 25 24.87 14.72 -1.72
CA GLY A 25 25.55 15.14 -0.51
C GLY A 25 24.74 14.80 0.74
N THR A 26 23.43 15.04 0.73
CA THR A 26 22.54 14.71 1.86
C THR A 26 22.51 13.22 2.15
N ILE A 27 22.53 12.38 1.11
CA ILE A 27 22.54 10.92 1.22
C ILE A 27 23.90 10.42 1.74
N LEU A 28 25.00 10.94 1.17
CA LEU A 28 26.34 10.39 1.38
C LEU A 28 27.06 10.97 2.62
N GLN A 29 26.74 12.19 3.05
CA GLN A 29 27.47 12.89 4.14
C GLN A 29 27.57 12.08 5.43
N ASN A 30 26.52 11.33 5.78
CA ASN A 30 26.42 10.57 7.03
C ASN A 30 26.17 9.08 6.77
N SER A 31 26.66 8.56 5.64
CA SER A 31 26.52 7.14 5.33
C SER A 31 27.08 6.29 6.48
N ALA A 32 26.28 5.30 6.89
CA ALA A 32 26.65 4.35 7.94
C ALA A 32 27.86 3.51 7.53
N ASP A 33 27.91 3.11 6.25
CA ASP A 33 29.08 2.48 5.65
C ASP A 33 30.14 3.55 5.32
N PRO A 34 31.34 3.50 5.95
CA PRO A 34 32.41 4.45 5.68
C PRO A 34 32.84 4.53 4.21
N ALA A 35 32.68 3.46 3.42
CA ALA A 35 33.04 3.46 2.00
C ALA A 35 32.20 4.46 1.19
N PHE A 36 30.96 4.73 1.64
CA PHE A 36 30.03 5.66 1.00
C PHE A 36 29.97 7.02 1.69
N ARG A 37 30.77 7.26 2.74
CA ARG A 37 30.72 8.51 3.48
C ARG A 37 31.47 9.61 2.74
N LEU A 38 30.75 10.67 2.34
CA LEU A 38 31.32 11.79 1.59
C LEU A 38 32.48 12.46 2.35
N PRO A 39 33.70 12.52 1.76
CA PRO A 39 34.82 13.25 2.36
C PRO A 39 34.58 14.76 2.39
N GLU A 40 35.15 15.43 3.39
CA GLU A 40 35.09 16.89 3.47
C GLU A 40 35.69 17.55 2.21
N GLY A 41 34.95 18.49 1.63
CA GLY A 41 35.36 19.21 0.42
C GLY A 41 35.26 18.43 -0.89
N ALA A 42 34.89 17.14 -0.86
CA ALA A 42 34.65 16.36 -2.07
C ALA A 42 33.34 16.77 -2.74
N LYS A 43 33.31 16.74 -4.07
CA LYS A 43 32.07 16.93 -4.83
C LYS A 43 31.26 15.62 -4.82
N PRO A 44 30.00 15.62 -4.37
CA PRO A 44 29.19 14.42 -4.18
C PRO A 44 29.12 13.49 -5.39
N SER A 45 28.84 14.02 -6.59
CA SER A 45 28.73 13.19 -7.80
C SER A 45 30.06 12.57 -8.22
N GLU A 46 31.17 13.31 -8.10
CA GLU A 46 32.50 12.81 -8.45
C GLU A 46 32.96 11.74 -7.47
N PHE A 47 32.70 11.94 -6.17
CA PHE A 47 32.97 10.93 -5.15
C PHE A 47 32.14 9.67 -5.40
N PHE A 48 30.82 9.81 -5.64
CA PHE A 48 29.93 8.68 -5.90
C PHE A 48 30.41 7.85 -7.10
N ASN A 49 30.73 8.50 -8.22
CA ASN A 49 31.22 7.81 -9.42
C ASN A 49 32.52 7.01 -9.18
N GLN A 50 33.35 7.39 -8.21
CA GLN A 50 34.60 6.65 -7.88
C GLN A 50 34.34 5.37 -7.09
N ILE A 51 33.25 5.34 -6.31
CA ILE A 51 32.92 4.25 -5.39
C ILE A 51 31.70 3.43 -5.86
N ASP A 52 31.13 3.80 -7.01
CA ASP A 52 29.93 3.20 -7.58
C ASP A 52 30.13 1.69 -7.80
N PRO A 53 29.35 0.82 -7.11
CA PRO A 53 29.42 -0.63 -7.29
C PRO A 53 28.83 -1.08 -8.64
N THR A 54 28.15 -0.19 -9.36
CA THR A 54 27.52 -0.42 -10.66
C THR A 54 27.92 0.65 -11.70
N PRO A 55 29.23 0.75 -12.05
CA PRO A 55 29.75 1.84 -12.85
C PRO A 55 28.98 2.11 -14.14
N GLY A 56 28.53 3.35 -14.31
CA GLY A 56 27.85 3.81 -15.52
C GLY A 56 26.33 3.68 -15.47
N GLU A 57 25.78 3.08 -14.43
CA GLU A 57 24.34 3.09 -14.13
C GLU A 57 23.97 4.23 -13.18
N PRO A 58 22.71 4.70 -13.23
CA PRO A 58 22.25 5.77 -12.35
C PRO A 58 21.89 5.22 -10.97
N GLY A 59 22.91 4.98 -10.15
CA GLY A 59 22.77 4.60 -8.74
C GLY A 59 23.67 3.44 -8.34
N LEU A 60 23.38 2.84 -7.18
CA LEU A 60 24.03 1.64 -6.63
C LEU A 60 23.40 0.33 -7.15
N ASN A 61 22.15 0.40 -7.63
CA ASN A 61 21.41 -0.75 -8.13
C ASN A 61 21.74 -1.05 -9.60
N GLN A 62 21.72 -2.33 -9.94
CA GLN A 62 21.71 -2.77 -11.34
C GLN A 62 20.37 -2.41 -11.99
N THR A 63 20.40 -1.40 -12.84
CA THR A 63 19.24 -0.88 -13.56
C THR A 63 19.57 -0.68 -15.03
N ILE A 64 18.54 -0.43 -15.83
CA ILE A 64 18.68 0.17 -17.16
C ILE A 64 17.90 1.48 -17.22
N ARG A 65 18.45 2.45 -17.94
CA ARG A 65 17.77 3.70 -18.28
C ARG A 65 16.61 3.42 -19.23
N MET A 66 15.40 3.83 -18.86
CA MET A 66 14.25 3.76 -19.75
C MET A 66 14.37 4.82 -20.87
N PRO A 67 13.68 4.68 -22.02
CA PRO A 67 13.81 5.61 -23.16
C PRO A 67 13.52 7.09 -22.85
N GLY A 68 12.86 7.37 -21.73
CA GLY A 68 12.54 8.72 -21.25
C GLY A 68 13.54 9.29 -20.24
N TYR A 69 14.50 8.51 -19.74
CA TYR A 69 15.38 8.91 -18.65
C TYR A 69 16.14 10.23 -18.96
N PRO A 70 16.27 11.18 -18.00
CA PRO A 70 15.93 11.08 -16.57
C PRO A 70 14.45 11.34 -16.23
N GLN A 71 13.59 11.58 -17.23
CA GLN A 71 12.15 11.67 -17.02
C GLN A 71 11.54 10.29 -16.72
N GLY A 72 10.59 10.29 -15.79
CA GLY A 72 9.79 9.13 -15.44
C GLY A 72 8.58 8.96 -16.37
N SER A 73 7.77 7.95 -16.09
CA SER A 73 6.46 7.78 -16.70
C SER A 73 5.54 7.03 -15.73
N ILE A 74 4.26 6.91 -16.07
CA ILE A 74 3.31 6.10 -15.31
C ILE A 74 3.74 4.62 -15.19
N PHE A 75 4.55 4.12 -16.14
CA PHE A 75 5.08 2.76 -16.14
C PHE A 75 6.32 2.59 -15.25
N MET A 76 7.24 3.57 -15.27
CA MET A 76 8.47 3.59 -14.46
C MET A 76 8.69 5.00 -13.91
N LEU A 77 8.37 5.22 -12.63
CA LEU A 77 8.21 6.56 -12.05
C LEU A 77 9.52 7.37 -12.00
N ASP A 78 10.64 6.70 -11.79
CA ASP A 78 11.99 7.27 -11.76
C ASP A 78 12.74 7.12 -13.10
N GLY A 79 12.08 6.56 -14.11
CA GLY A 79 12.68 6.33 -15.42
C GLY A 79 13.71 5.19 -15.44
N LEU A 80 13.72 4.32 -14.43
CA LEU A 80 14.66 3.20 -14.32
C LEU A 80 13.93 1.87 -14.18
N MET A 81 14.54 0.82 -14.74
CA MET A 81 14.07 -0.55 -14.58
C MET A 81 15.17 -1.39 -13.95
N ALA A 82 14.89 -2.05 -12.83
CA ALA A 82 15.81 -3.01 -12.23
C ALA A 82 16.07 -4.16 -13.20
N ASN A 83 17.35 -4.37 -13.54
CA ASN A 83 17.76 -5.45 -14.43
C ASN A 83 19.28 -5.71 -14.34
N SER A 84 19.66 -6.98 -14.18
CA SER A 84 21.06 -7.39 -14.10
C SER A 84 21.72 -7.53 -15.48
N PRO A 85 23.02 -7.20 -15.62
CA PRO A 85 23.79 -7.54 -16.81
C PRO A 85 23.73 -9.04 -17.15
N GLY A 86 23.62 -9.35 -18.44
CA GLY A 86 23.45 -10.70 -18.96
C GLY A 86 22.00 -11.20 -18.98
N MET A 87 21.06 -10.51 -18.32
CA MET A 87 19.66 -10.91 -18.28
C MET A 87 18.83 -10.22 -19.39
N PRO A 88 17.86 -10.92 -19.97
CA PRO A 88 16.79 -10.33 -20.76
C PRO A 88 16.03 -9.20 -20.04
N VAL A 89 15.56 -8.21 -20.82
CA VAL A 89 14.79 -7.08 -20.31
C VAL A 89 13.58 -7.56 -19.51
N ALA A 90 13.47 -7.05 -18.28
CA ALA A 90 12.40 -7.31 -17.32
C ALA A 90 12.24 -8.78 -16.87
N GLU A 91 13.15 -9.70 -17.20
CA GLU A 91 13.00 -11.11 -16.82
C GLU A 91 12.90 -11.29 -15.31
N GLN A 92 13.79 -10.64 -14.55
CA GLN A 92 13.79 -10.72 -13.09
C GLN A 92 12.51 -10.12 -12.49
N LEU A 93 12.04 -8.98 -13.02
CA LEU A 93 10.79 -8.35 -12.58
C LEU A 93 9.57 -9.22 -12.88
N ASN A 94 9.51 -9.80 -14.07
CA ASN A 94 8.44 -10.73 -14.46
C ASN A 94 8.49 -12.02 -13.64
N GLY A 95 9.68 -12.53 -13.34
CA GLY A 95 9.85 -13.68 -12.43
C GLY A 95 9.34 -13.39 -11.03
N MET A 96 9.65 -12.20 -10.48
CA MET A 96 9.11 -11.76 -9.19
C MET A 96 7.59 -11.58 -9.22
N SER A 97 7.04 -10.98 -10.28
CA SER A 97 5.59 -10.85 -10.45
C SER A 97 4.90 -12.22 -10.56
N ALA A 98 5.48 -13.16 -11.31
CA ALA A 98 4.97 -14.51 -11.43
C ALA A 98 4.97 -15.23 -10.08
N TRP A 99 6.06 -15.12 -9.30
CA TRP A 99 6.13 -15.67 -7.94
C TRP A 99 5.10 -15.02 -7.00
N GLN A 100 4.94 -13.70 -7.02
CA GLN A 100 3.93 -12.99 -6.23
C GLN A 100 2.51 -13.47 -6.57
N ASN A 101 2.22 -13.76 -7.85
CA ASN A 101 0.95 -14.31 -8.29
C ASN A 101 0.70 -15.76 -7.83
N THR A 102 1.71 -16.45 -7.27
CA THR A 102 1.53 -17.77 -6.64
C THR A 102 1.27 -17.72 -5.14
N LEU A 103 1.36 -16.54 -4.53
CA LEU A 103 1.14 -16.38 -3.10
C LEU A 103 -0.36 -16.45 -2.79
N ALA A 104 -0.70 -17.30 -1.82
CA ALA A 104 -2.03 -17.45 -1.25
C ALA A 104 -1.92 -17.38 0.28
N PRO A 105 -2.94 -16.86 1.00
CA PRO A 105 -2.97 -17.00 2.44
C PRO A 105 -3.03 -18.50 2.83
N PRO A 106 -2.44 -18.89 3.97
CA PRO A 106 -2.61 -20.23 4.52
C PRO A 106 -4.10 -20.66 4.59
N PRO A 107 -4.42 -21.94 4.35
CA PRO A 107 -5.80 -22.40 4.51
C PRO A 107 -6.35 -22.13 5.92
N GLN A 108 -7.62 -21.74 6.01
CA GLN A 108 -8.34 -21.62 7.27
C GLN A 108 -9.23 -22.83 7.53
N ALA A 109 -9.50 -23.09 8.81
CA ALA A 109 -10.53 -24.06 9.16
C ALA A 109 -11.89 -23.55 8.66
N PRO A 110 -12.74 -24.43 8.09
CA PRO A 110 -14.06 -24.00 7.60
C PRO A 110 -14.90 -23.46 8.76
N GLY A 111 -15.59 -22.34 8.49
CA GLY A 111 -16.51 -21.73 9.44
C GLY A 111 -17.88 -22.44 9.48
N ASP A 112 -18.72 -22.04 10.43
CA ASP A 112 -20.11 -22.48 10.46
C ASP A 112 -20.88 -21.95 9.22
N PRO A 113 -21.37 -22.83 8.32
CA PRO A 113 -21.97 -22.39 7.06
C PRO A 113 -23.15 -21.44 7.23
N GLU A 114 -23.97 -21.62 8.28
CA GLU A 114 -25.11 -20.74 8.52
C GLU A 114 -24.67 -19.34 8.92
N THR A 115 -23.67 -19.24 9.79
CA THR A 115 -23.04 -17.96 10.18
C THR A 115 -22.43 -17.25 8.98
N LEU A 116 -21.69 -17.97 8.14
CA LEU A 116 -21.09 -17.38 6.93
C LEU A 116 -22.15 -16.91 5.93
N ARG A 117 -23.28 -17.61 5.74
CA ARG A 117 -24.38 -17.17 4.86
C ARG A 117 -25.08 -15.92 5.37
N ARG A 118 -25.29 -15.80 6.69
CA ARG A 118 -25.81 -14.57 7.29
C ARG A 118 -24.81 -13.42 7.10
N GLY A 119 -23.54 -13.65 7.38
CA GLY A 119 -22.46 -12.68 7.17
C GLY A 119 -22.33 -12.21 5.72
N ALA A 120 -22.41 -13.12 4.74
CA ALA A 120 -22.39 -12.80 3.33
C ALA A 120 -23.59 -11.94 2.89
N THR A 121 -24.77 -12.18 3.47
CA THR A 121 -25.96 -11.33 3.24
C THR A 121 -25.75 -9.94 3.83
N LEU A 122 -25.17 -9.86 5.03
CA LEU A 122 -24.86 -8.60 5.71
C LEU A 122 -23.79 -7.79 4.97
N PHE A 123 -22.81 -8.45 4.36
CA PHE A 123 -21.79 -7.83 3.54
C PHE A 123 -22.40 -7.01 2.39
N THR A 124 -23.38 -7.58 1.67
CA THR A 124 -24.12 -6.82 0.65
C THR A 124 -25.01 -5.75 1.28
N ARG A 125 -25.76 -6.08 2.35
CA ARG A 125 -26.68 -5.15 3.02
C ARG A 125 -25.98 -3.91 3.60
N ALA A 126 -24.75 -4.06 4.06
CA ALA A 126 -23.92 -2.98 4.62
C ALA A 126 -23.20 -2.15 3.53
N GLY A 127 -23.38 -2.47 2.25
CA GLY A 127 -22.75 -1.76 1.13
C GLY A 127 -21.30 -2.17 0.87
N CYS A 128 -20.75 -3.15 1.58
CA CYS A 128 -19.34 -3.55 1.41
C CYS A 128 -19.06 -4.02 -0.03
N ALA A 129 -20.03 -4.68 -0.66
CA ALA A 129 -19.93 -5.21 -2.02
C ALA A 129 -19.84 -4.13 -3.11
N GLU A 130 -20.12 -2.86 -2.81
CA GLU A 130 -20.01 -1.76 -3.80
C GLU A 130 -18.56 -1.50 -4.21
N CYS A 131 -17.61 -1.71 -3.28
CA CYS A 131 -16.17 -1.60 -3.54
C CYS A 131 -15.47 -2.97 -3.51
N HIS A 132 -15.85 -3.82 -2.55
CA HIS A 132 -15.22 -5.12 -2.33
C HIS A 132 -15.97 -6.25 -3.07
N SER A 133 -15.99 -6.15 -4.40
CA SER A 133 -16.72 -7.07 -5.29
C SER A 133 -15.84 -8.10 -6.00
N GLY A 134 -16.45 -9.04 -6.70
CA GLY A 134 -15.77 -9.98 -7.58
C GLY A 134 -14.98 -11.06 -6.83
N ARG A 135 -14.22 -11.86 -7.58
CA ARG A 135 -13.54 -13.07 -7.06
C ARG A 135 -12.63 -12.78 -5.87
N TYR A 136 -11.92 -11.65 -5.90
CA TYR A 136 -10.94 -11.28 -4.89
C TYR A 136 -11.47 -10.23 -3.90
N PHE A 137 -12.78 -9.97 -3.88
CA PHE A 137 -13.38 -8.94 -3.01
C PHE A 137 -12.72 -7.56 -3.16
N THR A 138 -12.45 -7.18 -4.40
CA THR A 138 -11.94 -5.87 -4.83
C THR A 138 -12.42 -5.62 -6.26
N ASN A 139 -12.95 -4.42 -6.50
CA ASN A 139 -13.25 -3.95 -7.85
C ASN A 139 -12.02 -3.43 -8.61
N HIS A 140 -10.83 -3.47 -7.97
CA HIS A 140 -9.57 -2.92 -8.46
C HIS A 140 -9.56 -1.41 -8.75
N ASP A 141 -10.57 -0.68 -8.29
CA ASP A 141 -10.70 0.75 -8.48
C ASP A 141 -9.94 1.54 -7.40
N VAL A 142 -9.86 2.86 -7.57
CA VAL A 142 -9.28 3.82 -6.63
C VAL A 142 -10.39 4.73 -6.12
N VAL A 143 -10.71 4.62 -4.83
CA VAL A 143 -11.71 5.47 -4.18
C VAL A 143 -11.09 6.83 -3.86
N PRO A 144 -11.74 7.95 -4.21
CA PRO A 144 -11.26 9.29 -3.85
C PRO A 144 -11.02 9.44 -2.35
N GLN A 145 -9.93 10.13 -1.97
CA GLN A 145 -9.58 10.33 -0.55
C GLN A 145 -10.71 11.04 0.22
N ASN A 146 -11.36 12.02 -0.40
CA ASN A 146 -12.46 12.78 0.20
C ASN A 146 -13.75 11.97 0.38
N GLU A 147 -13.91 10.86 -0.35
CA GLU A 147 -15.04 9.95 -0.21
C GLU A 147 -14.78 8.93 0.89
N VAL A 148 -13.65 8.21 0.82
CA VAL A 148 -13.30 7.19 1.82
C VAL A 148 -12.93 7.82 3.17
N GLY A 149 -12.45 9.05 3.18
CA GLY A 149 -12.18 9.85 4.39
C GLY A 149 -11.07 9.34 5.29
N THR A 150 -10.26 8.38 4.83
CA THR A 150 -9.10 7.87 5.59
C THR A 150 -7.97 8.89 5.59
N GLN A 151 -6.97 8.67 6.46
CA GLN A 151 -5.84 9.57 6.65
C GLN A 151 -5.31 10.12 5.30
N PRO A 152 -5.26 11.44 5.07
CA PRO A 152 -5.11 11.99 3.71
C PRO A 152 -3.68 12.02 3.16
N SER A 153 -2.68 11.90 4.03
CA SER A 153 -1.28 12.27 3.74
C SER A 153 -0.67 11.45 2.60
N ARG A 154 -1.06 10.18 2.47
CA ARG A 154 -0.47 9.25 1.49
C ARG A 154 -1.06 9.41 0.08
N ALA A 155 -2.35 9.72 -0.02
CA ALA A 155 -3.07 9.80 -1.30
C ALA A 155 -2.41 10.72 -2.36
N PRO A 156 -1.94 11.94 -2.05
CA PRO A 156 -1.34 12.83 -3.06
C PRO A 156 0.17 12.65 -3.25
N THR A 157 0.83 11.71 -2.54
CA THR A 157 2.30 11.67 -2.47
C THR A 157 3.02 11.45 -3.80
N LEU A 158 2.35 10.86 -4.79
CA LEU A 158 2.91 10.67 -6.13
C LEU A 158 2.75 11.89 -7.05
N ALA A 159 2.03 12.94 -6.63
CA ALA A 159 1.75 14.11 -7.47
C ALA A 159 3.02 14.81 -7.96
N ALA A 160 4.09 14.83 -7.16
CA ALA A 160 5.37 15.42 -7.56
C ALA A 160 6.01 14.69 -8.75
N PHE A 161 5.91 13.35 -8.81
CA PHE A 161 6.45 12.53 -9.91
C PHE A 161 5.80 12.87 -11.25
N THR A 162 4.54 13.29 -11.23
CA THR A 162 3.80 13.61 -12.45
C THR A 162 4.41 14.78 -13.24
N ARG A 163 5.20 15.64 -12.58
CA ARG A 163 5.92 16.76 -13.21
C ARG A 163 7.01 16.33 -14.17
N ILE A 164 7.51 15.10 -14.02
CA ILE A 164 8.56 14.54 -14.86
C ILE A 164 8.04 13.45 -15.79
N PHE A 165 6.73 13.24 -15.89
CA PHE A 165 6.20 12.17 -16.73
C PHE A 165 6.35 12.48 -18.22
N THR A 166 6.86 11.49 -18.95
CA THR A 166 6.85 11.42 -20.41
C THR A 166 5.96 10.27 -20.89
N THR A 167 5.76 10.17 -22.21
CA THR A 167 5.05 9.05 -22.83
C THR A 167 5.73 7.73 -22.46
N PRO A 168 5.02 6.77 -21.85
CA PRO A 168 5.64 5.56 -21.34
C PRO A 168 6.09 4.65 -22.49
N LYS A 169 7.34 4.25 -22.41
CA LYS A 169 8.03 3.42 -23.39
C LYS A 169 8.89 2.39 -22.66
N THR A 170 9.13 1.25 -23.30
CA THR A 170 9.95 0.16 -22.76
C THR A 170 10.77 -0.52 -23.85
N TYR A 171 11.60 -1.49 -23.48
CA TYR A 171 12.36 -2.31 -24.42
C TYR A 171 11.73 -3.71 -24.56
N PRO A 172 11.89 -4.39 -25.71
CA PRO A 172 11.47 -5.77 -25.86
C PRO A 172 12.18 -6.70 -24.87
N SER A 173 11.44 -7.65 -24.30
CA SER A 173 11.99 -8.68 -23.41
C SER A 173 12.95 -9.65 -24.10
N SER A 174 13.07 -9.59 -25.43
CA SER A 174 14.04 -10.36 -26.21
C SER A 174 15.45 -9.75 -26.22
N LEU A 175 15.62 -8.51 -25.77
CA LEU A 175 16.95 -7.89 -25.63
C LEU A 175 17.57 -8.30 -24.29
N SER A 176 18.89 -8.47 -24.28
CA SER A 176 19.68 -8.65 -23.04
C SER A 176 20.37 -7.36 -22.64
N VAL A 177 20.70 -7.22 -21.35
CA VAL A 177 21.51 -6.10 -20.82
C VAL A 177 23.00 -6.45 -20.90
N PRO A 178 23.89 -5.52 -21.30
CA PRO A 178 23.62 -4.13 -21.66
C PRO A 178 22.85 -4.00 -22.97
N LEU A 179 21.99 -2.99 -23.04
CA LEU A 179 21.21 -2.71 -24.24
C LEU A 179 22.14 -2.33 -25.41
N PRO A 180 21.79 -2.71 -26.66
CA PRO A 180 22.52 -2.23 -27.82
C PRO A 180 22.34 -0.69 -27.97
N PRO A 181 23.30 0.03 -28.60
CA PRO A 181 23.25 1.49 -28.73
C PRO A 181 21.94 2.03 -29.33
N ASP A 182 21.37 1.32 -30.31
CA ASP A 182 20.11 1.68 -30.99
C ASP A 182 18.99 0.68 -30.63
N ALA A 183 18.81 0.41 -29.33
CA ALA A 183 17.81 -0.55 -28.87
C ALA A 183 16.41 -0.19 -29.36
N PRO A 184 15.66 -1.15 -29.96
CA PRO A 184 14.27 -0.91 -30.35
C PRO A 184 13.42 -0.60 -29.13
N VAL A 185 12.44 0.30 -29.31
CA VAL A 185 11.57 0.79 -28.24
C VAL A 185 10.12 0.43 -28.53
N LEU A 186 9.41 0.01 -27.50
CA LEU A 186 7.99 -0.33 -27.51
C LEU A 186 7.19 0.75 -26.77
N ASN A 187 6.00 1.08 -27.28
CA ASN A 187 5.05 1.90 -26.53
C ASN A 187 4.40 1.05 -25.44
N VAL A 188 4.17 1.64 -24.27
CA VAL A 188 3.41 1.01 -23.19
C VAL A 188 1.97 1.54 -23.24
N PRO A 189 0.95 0.67 -23.38
CA PRO A 189 -0.44 1.11 -23.40
C PRO A 189 -0.88 1.62 -22.03
N THR A 190 -1.59 2.74 -22.02
CA THR A 190 -2.16 3.37 -20.81
C THR A 190 -3.67 3.44 -20.83
N ASP A 191 -4.30 3.07 -21.95
CA ASP A 191 -5.75 3.10 -22.18
C ASP A 191 -6.48 1.91 -21.55
N ILE A 192 -5.74 0.93 -21.02
CA ILE A 192 -6.29 -0.19 -20.24
C ILE A 192 -6.78 0.23 -18.84
N THR A 193 -6.47 1.45 -18.40
CA THR A 193 -6.90 1.99 -17.09
C THR A 193 -7.65 3.31 -17.32
N PRO A 194 -8.84 3.51 -16.76
CA PRO A 194 -9.56 4.77 -16.93
C PRO A 194 -8.76 5.99 -16.47
N GLN A 195 -8.88 7.11 -17.18
CA GLN A 195 -8.11 8.32 -16.88
C GLN A 195 -8.35 8.84 -15.46
N GLU A 196 -9.57 8.73 -14.96
CA GLU A 196 -9.92 9.15 -13.60
C GLU A 196 -9.18 8.32 -12.54
N VAL A 197 -9.06 7.01 -12.76
CA VAL A 197 -8.31 6.11 -11.87
C VAL A 197 -6.83 6.47 -11.88
N GLN A 198 -6.25 6.76 -13.06
CA GLN A 198 -4.88 7.27 -13.15
C GLN A 198 -4.74 8.60 -12.40
N ARG A 199 -5.73 9.50 -12.53
CA ARG A 199 -5.73 10.81 -11.87
C ARG A 199 -5.70 10.68 -10.35
N LEU A 200 -6.52 9.79 -9.80
CA LEU A 200 -6.57 9.53 -8.36
C LEU A 200 -5.32 8.79 -7.87
N ALA A 201 -4.87 7.74 -8.56
CA ALA A 201 -3.72 6.93 -8.16
C ALA A 201 -2.41 7.74 -8.07
N TYR A 202 -2.24 8.73 -8.96
CA TYR A 202 -1.02 9.52 -9.04
C TYR A 202 -1.17 10.96 -8.54
N GLY A 203 -2.35 11.36 -8.07
CA GLY A 203 -2.60 12.74 -7.66
C GLY A 203 -2.52 13.74 -8.82
N LEU A 204 -2.77 13.31 -10.07
CA LEU A 204 -2.63 14.16 -11.26
C LEU A 204 -3.58 15.37 -11.20
N GLY A 205 -3.12 16.51 -11.71
CA GLY A 205 -3.93 17.72 -11.80
C GLY A 205 -4.33 18.31 -10.45
N ASN A 206 -3.46 18.18 -9.43
CA ASN A 206 -3.71 18.61 -8.05
C ASN A 206 -4.91 17.90 -7.39
N SER A 207 -5.14 16.64 -7.75
CA SER A 207 -6.09 15.79 -7.04
C SER A 207 -5.69 15.61 -5.58
N ALA A 208 -6.67 15.44 -4.68
CA ALA A 208 -6.43 14.92 -3.33
C ALA A 208 -5.90 13.47 -3.34
N GLY A 209 -5.94 12.82 -4.51
CA GLY A 209 -5.57 11.43 -4.70
C GLY A 209 -6.67 10.47 -4.25
N GLY A 210 -6.33 9.19 -4.15
CA GLY A 210 -7.23 8.17 -3.66
C GLY A 210 -6.51 6.92 -3.21
N TYR A 211 -7.28 5.94 -2.77
CA TYR A 211 -6.79 4.66 -2.29
C TYR A 211 -7.36 3.53 -3.12
N LYS A 212 -6.48 2.64 -3.59
CA LYS A 212 -6.90 1.39 -4.23
C LYS A 212 -7.72 0.58 -3.23
N VAL A 213 -8.83 0.02 -3.69
CA VAL A 213 -9.59 -0.97 -2.91
C VAL A 213 -8.76 -2.26 -2.79
N PRO A 214 -8.29 -2.65 -1.60
CA PRO A 214 -7.52 -3.88 -1.44
C PRO A 214 -8.42 -5.11 -1.53
N SER A 215 -7.81 -6.26 -1.84
CA SER A 215 -8.47 -7.56 -1.65
C SER A 215 -8.81 -7.78 -0.17
N LEU A 216 -9.94 -8.44 0.10
CA LEU A 216 -10.29 -8.88 1.46
C LEU A 216 -9.85 -10.31 1.78
N ILE A 217 -9.17 -10.98 0.85
CA ILE A 217 -8.64 -12.33 1.08
C ILE A 217 -7.47 -12.26 2.07
N GLY A 218 -7.52 -13.10 3.11
CA GLY A 218 -6.49 -13.16 4.13
C GLY A 218 -6.59 -12.10 5.23
N LEU A 219 -7.78 -11.51 5.46
CA LEU A 219 -7.99 -10.55 6.55
C LEU A 219 -7.60 -11.10 7.94
N TYR A 220 -7.70 -12.41 8.15
CA TYR A 220 -7.34 -13.06 9.41
C TYR A 220 -5.82 -13.04 9.73
N LEU A 221 -4.95 -12.57 8.82
CA LEU A 221 -3.50 -12.44 9.05
C LEU A 221 -2.96 -11.02 8.92
N THR A 222 -3.78 -10.09 8.44
CA THR A 222 -3.30 -8.80 7.93
C THR A 222 -3.68 -7.64 8.82
N ALA A 223 -4.20 -7.89 10.03
CA ALA A 223 -4.32 -6.85 11.04
C ALA A 223 -2.91 -6.27 11.35
N PRO A 224 -2.77 -4.95 11.47
CA PRO A 224 -3.82 -3.94 11.53
C PRO A 224 -4.32 -3.48 10.15
N TYR A 225 -5.52 -2.89 10.11
CA TYR A 225 -6.20 -2.53 8.86
C TYR A 225 -6.09 -1.04 8.50
N LEU A 226 -6.54 -0.74 7.27
CA LEU A 226 -6.34 0.51 6.52
C LEU A 226 -4.88 0.75 6.11
N HIS A 227 -4.68 1.74 5.22
CA HIS A 227 -3.37 2.01 4.62
C HIS A 227 -2.33 2.53 5.64
N ASP A 228 -2.78 3.13 6.73
CA ASP A 228 -1.93 3.66 7.79
C ASP A 228 -1.77 2.66 8.96
N GLY A 229 -2.46 1.51 8.90
CA GLY A 229 -2.49 0.53 9.98
C GLY A 229 -3.12 1.03 11.28
N GLY A 230 -3.86 2.15 11.25
CA GLY A 230 -4.40 2.78 12.46
C GLY A 230 -5.52 1.97 13.13
N VAL A 231 -6.07 0.98 12.43
CA VAL A 231 -7.16 0.13 12.92
C VAL A 231 -6.61 -1.13 13.53
N ALA A 232 -6.46 -1.12 14.84
CA ALA A 232 -5.92 -2.22 15.58
C ALA A 232 -6.61 -2.37 16.95
N ALA A 233 -6.71 -3.61 17.40
CA ALA A 233 -7.10 -3.97 18.75
C ALA A 233 -6.30 -5.20 19.17
N GLY A 234 -5.74 -5.20 20.38
CA GLY A 234 -5.08 -6.37 20.93
C GLY A 234 -6.09 -7.44 21.40
N PRO A 235 -5.61 -8.67 21.68
CA PRO A 235 -6.47 -9.80 22.05
C PRO A 235 -7.23 -9.60 23.37
N ALA A 236 -6.80 -8.68 24.23
CA ALA A 236 -7.50 -8.34 25.48
C ALA A 236 -8.25 -7.00 25.40
N ALA A 237 -8.29 -6.36 24.23
CA ALA A 237 -8.91 -5.04 24.07
C ALA A 237 -10.43 -5.09 24.30
N LEU A 238 -11.07 -6.15 23.81
CA LEU A 238 -12.53 -6.32 23.84
C LEU A 238 -12.93 -7.55 24.66
N LYS A 239 -14.13 -7.51 25.21
CA LYS A 239 -14.80 -8.67 25.82
C LYS A 239 -16.26 -8.71 25.36
N GLN A 240 -16.81 -9.91 25.29
CA GLN A 240 -18.24 -10.06 25.00
C GLN A 240 -19.08 -9.57 26.20
N GLY A 241 -20.00 -8.66 25.92
CA GLY A 241 -20.98 -8.10 26.84
C GLY A 241 -22.32 -8.84 26.77
N LEU A 242 -23.38 -8.20 27.30
CA LEU A 242 -24.72 -8.76 27.29
C LEU A 242 -25.27 -8.88 25.85
N GLN A 243 -26.05 -9.92 25.59
CA GLN A 243 -26.71 -10.16 24.28
C GLN A 243 -25.74 -10.16 23.09
N GLY A 244 -24.49 -10.56 23.30
CA GLY A 244 -23.48 -10.68 22.24
C GLY A 244 -22.83 -9.37 21.80
N SER A 245 -23.09 -8.25 22.49
CA SER A 245 -22.35 -6.99 22.32
C SER A 245 -20.86 -7.16 22.67
N PHE A 246 -20.03 -6.19 22.26
CA PHE A 246 -18.62 -6.16 22.61
C PHE A 246 -18.29 -4.85 23.34
N ASP A 247 -17.77 -5.00 24.56
CA ASP A 247 -17.34 -3.89 25.40
C ASP A 247 -15.82 -3.79 25.41
N ILE A 248 -15.31 -2.57 25.60
CA ILE A 248 -13.87 -2.34 25.81
C ILE A 248 -13.48 -2.91 27.18
N ALA A 249 -12.66 -3.96 27.16
CA ALA A 249 -12.09 -4.59 28.35
C ALA A 249 -10.77 -3.94 28.76
N ASN A 250 -9.91 -3.64 27.79
CA ASN A 250 -8.63 -2.99 28.00
C ASN A 250 -8.43 -1.85 26.99
N PRO A 251 -8.70 -0.59 27.38
CA PRO A 251 -8.54 0.55 26.47
C PRO A 251 -7.08 0.78 26.05
N ASN A 252 -6.10 0.25 26.79
CA ASN A 252 -4.67 0.39 26.47
C ASN A 252 -4.22 -0.54 25.34
N GLN A 253 -5.11 -1.39 24.81
CA GLN A 253 -4.85 -2.25 23.65
C GLN A 253 -5.64 -1.82 22.41
N LEU A 254 -6.12 -0.57 22.34
CA LEU A 254 -6.79 -0.03 21.16
C LEU A 254 -5.87 0.85 20.33
N GLY A 255 -6.06 0.82 19.01
CA GLY A 255 -5.25 1.53 18.03
C GLY A 255 -3.84 0.95 17.87
N MET A 256 -3.10 1.46 16.88
CA MET A 256 -1.68 1.14 16.72
C MET A 256 -0.89 1.52 17.98
N ALA A 257 -1.28 2.60 18.66
CA ALA A 257 -0.67 3.09 19.90
C ALA A 257 -0.71 2.04 21.04
N GLY A 258 -1.81 1.30 21.17
CA GLY A 258 -2.00 0.26 22.18
C GLY A 258 -1.57 -1.15 21.74
N THR A 259 -1.18 -1.33 20.47
CA THR A 259 -0.83 -2.64 19.91
C THR A 259 0.63 -2.70 19.48
N LEU A 260 0.94 -2.47 18.21
CA LEU A 260 2.28 -2.65 17.66
C LEU A 260 3.34 -1.79 18.34
N ILE A 261 2.98 -0.56 18.76
CA ILE A 261 3.87 0.33 19.52
C ILE A 261 4.22 -0.26 20.89
N GLN A 262 3.35 -1.10 21.44
CA GLN A 262 3.57 -1.83 22.70
C GLN A 262 4.10 -3.26 22.48
N HIS A 263 4.51 -3.61 21.25
CA HIS A 263 4.88 -4.99 20.87
C HIS A 263 3.77 -6.03 21.09
N ILE A 264 2.51 -5.59 21.04
CA ILE A 264 1.34 -6.46 21.11
C ILE A 264 0.82 -6.65 19.68
N GLN A 265 0.75 -7.91 19.24
CA GLN A 265 0.17 -8.24 17.94
C GLN A 265 -1.33 -7.92 17.93
N PRO A 266 -1.83 -7.17 16.93
CA PRO A 266 -3.26 -6.96 16.77
C PRO A 266 -4.00 -8.27 16.56
N ASP A 267 -5.15 -8.42 17.21
CA ASP A 267 -6.10 -9.50 16.98
C ASP A 267 -7.00 -9.14 15.79
N PRO A 268 -7.08 -9.98 14.74
CA PRO A 268 -7.89 -9.71 13.55
C PRO A 268 -9.39 -9.53 13.83
N ASP A 269 -10.00 -10.38 14.66
CA ASP A 269 -11.43 -10.30 14.98
C ASP A 269 -11.74 -8.99 15.73
N ALA A 270 -10.98 -8.69 16.78
CA ALA A 270 -11.13 -7.46 17.54
C ALA A 270 -10.87 -6.20 16.67
N SER A 271 -9.88 -6.27 15.79
CA SER A 271 -9.54 -5.15 14.89
C SER A 271 -10.62 -4.92 13.84
N LEU A 272 -11.27 -5.96 13.31
CA LEU A 272 -12.42 -5.83 12.41
C LEU A 272 -13.66 -5.30 13.14
N ARG A 273 -13.87 -5.66 14.40
CA ARG A 273 -14.94 -5.04 15.22
C ARG A 273 -14.70 -3.55 15.43
N VAL A 274 -13.46 -3.16 15.72
CA VAL A 274 -13.04 -1.73 15.73
C VAL A 274 -13.19 -1.10 14.34
N LEU A 275 -13.14 -1.87 13.25
CA LEU A 275 -13.37 -1.34 11.90
C LEU A 275 -14.82 -0.93 11.67
N VAL A 276 -15.76 -1.76 12.08
CA VAL A 276 -17.19 -1.60 11.72
C VAL A 276 -18.05 -1.02 12.83
N ASP A 277 -17.51 -0.77 14.03
CA ASP A 277 -18.24 -0.15 15.13
C ASP A 277 -17.72 1.27 15.43
N ARG A 278 -18.58 2.28 15.27
CA ARG A 278 -18.15 3.68 15.45
C ARG A 278 -17.67 4.00 16.86
N THR A 279 -18.24 3.37 17.89
CA THR A 279 -17.91 3.65 19.29
C THR A 279 -16.55 3.06 19.63
N LEU A 280 -16.29 1.83 19.19
CA LEU A 280 -14.98 1.20 19.34
C LEU A 280 -13.94 1.96 18.52
N ARG A 281 -14.30 2.38 17.30
CA ARG A 281 -13.40 3.10 16.39
C ARG A 281 -12.96 4.45 16.93
N ASP A 282 -13.87 5.23 17.49
CA ASP A 282 -13.55 6.52 18.09
C ASP A 282 -12.49 6.41 19.19
N ARG A 283 -12.52 5.31 19.96
CA ARG A 283 -11.55 5.05 21.03
C ARG A 283 -10.17 4.67 20.48
N ALA A 284 -10.11 3.89 19.42
CA ALA A 284 -8.85 3.58 18.72
C ALA A 284 -8.24 4.83 18.06
N ILE A 285 -9.06 5.66 17.40
CA ILE A 285 -8.61 6.93 16.82
C ILE A 285 -8.08 7.86 17.92
N ALA A 286 -8.79 7.99 19.05
CA ALA A 286 -8.34 8.80 20.17
C ALA A 286 -7.00 8.30 20.76
N ALA A 287 -6.80 6.99 20.86
CA ALA A 287 -5.54 6.40 21.30
C ALA A 287 -4.39 6.74 20.34
N ASN A 288 -4.60 6.60 19.03
CA ASN A 288 -3.60 6.94 18.01
C ASN A 288 -3.26 8.43 18.02
N ARG A 289 -4.27 9.29 18.10
CA ARG A 289 -4.12 10.76 18.16
C ARG A 289 -3.43 11.25 19.43
N GLY A 290 -3.55 10.48 20.52
CA GLY A 290 -2.83 10.73 21.77
C GLY A 290 -1.33 10.39 21.71
N ASN A 291 -0.84 9.70 20.67
CA ASN A 291 0.56 9.35 20.51
C ASN A 291 1.27 10.30 19.51
N PRO A 292 2.24 11.13 19.97
CA PRO A 292 2.93 12.10 19.11
C PRO A 292 3.69 11.48 17.94
N ASP A 293 4.31 10.32 18.13
CA ASP A 293 5.10 9.65 17.08
C ASP A 293 4.18 9.18 15.94
N LEU A 294 2.99 8.67 16.28
CA LEU A 294 1.98 8.32 15.29
C LEU A 294 1.43 9.53 14.54
N GLN A 295 1.29 10.69 15.21
CA GLN A 295 0.90 11.92 14.53
C GLN A 295 1.97 12.39 13.54
N GLN A 296 3.24 12.27 13.90
CA GLN A 296 4.35 12.55 12.99
C GLN A 296 4.39 11.58 11.82
N ALA A 297 4.07 10.30 12.07
CA ALA A 297 4.00 9.25 11.06
C ALA A 297 2.69 9.25 10.25
N ASN A 298 1.76 10.18 10.50
CA ASN A 298 0.47 10.25 9.83
C ASN A 298 -0.40 9.00 10.00
N VAL A 299 -0.43 8.44 11.20
CA VAL A 299 -1.27 7.29 11.57
C VAL A 299 -2.37 7.73 12.53
N ASP A 300 -3.63 7.56 12.14
CA ASP A 300 -4.75 7.84 13.04
C ASP A 300 -5.90 6.82 12.96
N GLY A 301 -6.01 6.06 11.87
CA GLY A 301 -7.08 5.09 11.66
C GLY A 301 -8.43 5.76 11.37
N SER A 302 -8.47 7.00 10.89
CA SER A 302 -9.73 7.65 10.50
C SER A 302 -10.30 7.09 9.18
N GLY A 303 -11.58 7.41 8.91
CA GLY A 303 -12.25 7.09 7.65
C GLY A 303 -12.73 5.65 7.51
N HIS A 304 -13.18 5.31 6.30
CA HIS A 304 -13.86 4.06 5.97
C HIS A 304 -15.09 3.84 6.86
N ASN A 305 -15.95 4.87 6.94
CA ASN A 305 -17.07 4.99 7.88
C ASN A 305 -18.30 4.16 7.45
N TYR A 306 -18.11 2.87 7.17
CA TYR A 306 -19.15 1.90 6.84
C TYR A 306 -19.46 1.06 8.08
N TRP A 307 -20.53 1.43 8.78
CA TRP A 307 -20.81 0.93 10.13
C TRP A 307 -21.76 -0.26 10.15
N VAL A 308 -21.42 -1.25 10.97
CA VAL A 308 -22.25 -2.40 11.35
C VAL A 308 -22.37 -2.40 12.86
N ASP A 309 -23.13 -1.41 13.34
CA ASP A 309 -23.44 -1.16 14.74
C ASP A 309 -24.93 -0.85 14.93
N ALA A 310 -25.35 -0.73 16.20
CA ALA A 310 -26.75 -0.47 16.56
C ALA A 310 -27.29 0.85 15.98
N GLN A 311 -26.45 1.87 15.84
CA GLN A 311 -26.87 3.16 15.27
C GLN A 311 -27.07 3.09 13.75
N ALA A 312 -26.40 2.15 13.07
CA ALA A 312 -26.64 1.81 11.67
C ALA A 312 -27.78 0.78 11.48
N GLY A 313 -28.46 0.37 12.56
CA GLY A 313 -29.59 -0.57 12.50
C GLY A 313 -29.19 -2.05 12.48
N PHE A 314 -27.95 -2.37 12.84
CA PHE A 314 -27.46 -3.75 12.94
C PHE A 314 -27.44 -4.26 14.38
N THR A 315 -27.64 -5.55 14.56
CA THR A 315 -27.55 -6.21 15.87
C THR A 315 -26.11 -6.63 16.19
N PRO A 316 -25.75 -6.90 17.46
CA PRO A 316 -24.46 -7.49 17.78
C PRO A 316 -24.20 -8.84 17.11
N GLN A 317 -25.26 -9.61 16.86
CA GLN A 317 -25.17 -10.86 16.11
C GLN A 317 -24.84 -10.59 14.64
N ASP A 318 -25.45 -9.56 14.02
CA ASP A 318 -25.12 -9.18 12.64
C ASP A 318 -23.63 -8.81 12.52
N GLN A 319 -23.11 -8.00 13.45
CA GLN A 319 -21.68 -7.66 13.45
C GLN A 319 -20.80 -8.90 13.57
N THR A 320 -21.16 -9.84 14.44
CA THR A 320 -20.41 -11.10 14.61
C THR A 320 -20.45 -11.95 13.35
N ASP A 321 -21.62 -12.14 12.74
CA ASP A 321 -21.77 -12.91 11.50
C ASP A 321 -20.95 -12.28 10.36
N LEU A 322 -20.96 -10.95 10.23
CA LEU A 322 -20.14 -10.24 9.24
C LEU A 322 -18.65 -10.42 9.48
N VAL A 323 -18.16 -10.22 10.71
CA VAL A 323 -16.73 -10.36 11.04
C VAL A 323 -16.25 -11.78 10.77
N GLN A 324 -17.05 -12.79 11.15
CA GLN A 324 -16.71 -14.19 10.86
C GLN A 324 -16.68 -14.48 9.36
N PHE A 325 -17.60 -13.90 8.58
CA PHE A 325 -17.55 -13.96 7.13
C PHE A 325 -16.27 -13.33 6.57
N LEU A 326 -15.91 -12.12 6.99
CA LEU A 326 -14.70 -11.42 6.55
C LEU A 326 -13.41 -12.20 6.88
N LEU A 327 -13.33 -12.81 8.07
CA LEU A 327 -12.16 -13.61 8.48
C LEU A 327 -12.07 -14.93 7.71
N SER A 328 -13.19 -15.44 7.18
CA SER A 328 -13.23 -16.68 6.41
C SER A 328 -12.79 -16.54 4.95
N LEU A 329 -12.59 -15.32 4.45
CA LEU A 329 -12.29 -15.08 3.03
C LEU A 329 -10.89 -15.57 2.65
N ASP A 330 -10.86 -16.53 1.73
CA ASP A 330 -9.68 -17.08 1.07
C ASP A 330 -9.86 -17.16 -0.47
N ASP A 331 -8.96 -17.86 -1.17
CA ASP A 331 -9.01 -17.98 -2.64
C ASP A 331 -10.15 -18.89 -3.16
N ASP A 332 -10.79 -19.68 -2.30
CA ASP A 332 -11.92 -20.57 -2.60
C ASP A 332 -12.98 -20.49 -1.49
N PRO A 333 -13.65 -19.33 -1.35
CA PRO A 333 -14.48 -19.03 -0.18
C PRO A 333 -15.67 -19.97 -0.10
N GLN A 334 -15.88 -20.55 1.08
CA GLN A 334 -16.96 -21.51 1.37
C GLN A 334 -18.36 -20.95 1.06
N VAL A 335 -18.54 -19.64 1.22
CA VAL A 335 -19.78 -18.92 0.94
C VAL A 335 -19.44 -17.65 0.17
N LEU A 336 -20.23 -17.34 -0.86
CA LEU A 336 -20.15 -16.09 -1.61
C LEU A 336 -21.34 -15.18 -1.26
N PRO A 337 -21.17 -13.84 -1.29
CA PRO A 337 -22.28 -12.91 -1.27
C PRO A 337 -23.24 -13.18 -2.42
N ALA A 338 -24.53 -12.94 -2.18
CA ALA A 338 -25.50 -12.98 -3.27
C ALA A 338 -25.11 -11.91 -4.31
N VAL A 339 -24.96 -12.33 -5.56
CA VAL A 339 -24.82 -11.41 -6.69
C VAL A 339 -26.23 -10.98 -7.05
N ASP A 340 -26.58 -9.72 -6.82
CA ASP A 340 -27.79 -9.16 -7.40
C ASP A 340 -27.68 -9.31 -8.92
N ARG A 341 -28.57 -10.14 -9.49
CA ARG A 341 -28.66 -10.40 -10.94
C ARG A 341 -29.33 -9.25 -11.66
#